data_AF-A0A1T0CTT2-F1
#
_entry.id   AF-A0A1T0CTT2-F1
#
_cell.length_a   1.000
_cell.length_b   1.000
_cell.length_c   1.000
_cell.angle_alpha   90.00
_cell.angle_beta   90.00
_cell.angle_gamma   90.00
#
_symmetry.space_group_name_H-M   'P 1'
#
loop_
_entity.id
_entity.type
_entity.pdbx_description
1 polymer ?
#
loop_
_entity_poly.entity_id
_entity_poly.type
_entity_poly.pdbx_seq_one_letter_code
_entity_poly.pdbx_strand_id
1 'polypeptide(L)'
;MKLALFGITLCLFANVSFAADWTPVFKAWETHAEDSDILRSVTYNPNISWDDLHGWTTAGRPNPDSNDLVLIKKFDTSQLLHIPEPYRSDIVLIEYESVYDTHIGNMKDTIYLQNATLYGLPITKIVDYGAEGEEMHTTVYFDKMSNTQYRNLKKIKLKYRNDDWCDGGHQAEFRKDKYNQVTLFFSQGC
;
A
#
# COMPACT_ATOMS: atom_id res chain seq x y z
N MET A 1 39.70 1.74 51.78
CA MET A 1 39.63 1.91 50.32
C MET A 1 38.36 1.21 49.84
N LYS A 2 37.31 1.95 49.46
CA LYS A 2 36.03 1.37 49.00
C LYS A 2 36.08 1.29 47.47
N LEU A 3 36.10 0.08 46.90
CA LEU A 3 35.83 -0.11 45.47
C LEU A 3 34.31 -0.10 45.28
N ALA A 4 33.82 0.91 44.56
CA ALA A 4 32.46 0.92 44.02
C ALA A 4 32.44 0.06 42.75
N LEU A 5 31.69 -1.03 42.78
CA LEU A 5 31.44 -1.87 41.61
C LEU A 5 30.30 -1.20 40.80
N PHE A 6 30.65 -0.50 39.72
CA PHE A 6 29.67 -0.02 38.75
C PHE A 6 29.21 -1.20 37.89
N GLY A 7 28.01 -1.72 38.15
CA GLY A 7 27.35 -2.68 37.28
C GLY A 7 26.86 -1.97 36.02
N ILE A 8 27.49 -2.26 34.87
CA ILE A 8 26.99 -1.87 33.56
C ILE A 8 25.90 -2.87 33.18
N THR A 9 24.64 -2.48 33.32
CA THR A 9 23.50 -3.22 32.76
C THR A 9 23.53 -3.07 31.25
N LEU A 10 24.00 -4.09 30.55
CA LEU A 10 23.95 -4.19 29.10
C LEU A 10 22.50 -4.51 28.70
N CYS A 11 21.69 -3.48 28.39
CA CYS A 11 20.44 -3.69 27.65
C CYS A 11 20.80 -4.07 26.21
N LEU A 12 20.92 -5.37 25.96
CA LEU A 12 20.87 -5.91 24.61
C LEU A 12 19.47 -5.59 24.07
N PHE A 13 19.36 -4.50 23.30
CA PHE A 13 18.21 -4.30 22.42
C PHE A 13 18.26 -5.45 21.41
N ALA A 14 17.55 -6.54 21.71
CA ALA A 14 17.12 -7.45 20.67
C ALA A 14 16.37 -6.58 19.67
N ASN A 15 16.78 -6.62 18.39
CA ASN A 15 16.01 -6.07 17.29
C ASN A 15 14.70 -6.88 17.19
N VAL A 16 13.77 -6.65 18.12
CA VAL A 16 12.36 -6.92 17.90
C VAL A 16 11.98 -5.91 16.84
N SER A 17 12.01 -6.35 15.57
CA SER A 17 11.30 -5.67 14.49
C SER A 17 9.84 -5.67 14.91
N PHE A 18 9.42 -4.63 15.63
CA PHE A 18 8.02 -4.47 15.98
C PHE A 18 7.30 -4.23 14.66
N ALA A 19 6.39 -5.16 14.35
CA ALA A 19 5.31 -4.96 13.40
C ALA A 19 4.86 -3.49 13.42
N ALA A 20 5.03 -2.75 12.33
CA ALA A 20 4.48 -1.40 12.32
C ALA A 20 2.97 -1.51 12.43
N ASP A 21 2.37 -0.64 13.24
CA ASP A 21 0.93 -0.41 13.17
C ASP A 21 0.68 0.58 12.03
N TRP A 22 0.11 0.08 10.93
CA TRP A 22 -0.31 0.85 9.77
C TRP A 22 -1.66 1.55 9.97
N THR A 23 -2.33 1.39 11.13
CA THR A 23 -3.56 2.13 11.44
C THR A 23 -3.45 3.64 11.21
N PRO A 24 -2.36 4.33 11.61
CA PRO A 24 -2.19 5.75 11.33
C PRO A 24 -2.12 6.08 9.83
N VAL A 25 -1.56 5.17 9.01
CA VAL A 25 -1.43 5.33 7.55
C VAL A 25 -2.80 5.38 6.88
N PHE A 26 -3.76 4.59 7.37
CA PHE A 26 -5.12 4.52 6.81
C PHE A 26 -6.14 5.34 7.61
N LYS A 27 -5.71 6.06 8.65
CA LYS A 27 -6.61 6.81 9.54
C LYS A 27 -7.36 7.92 8.80
N ALA A 28 -6.74 8.51 7.78
CA ALA A 28 -7.35 9.55 6.97
C ALA A 28 -8.59 9.06 6.19
N TRP A 29 -8.71 7.76 5.91
CA TRP A 29 -9.94 7.17 5.35
C TRP A 29 -11.09 7.11 6.36
N GLU A 30 -10.81 7.19 7.66
CA GLU A 30 -11.85 7.33 8.69
C GLU A 30 -12.31 8.78 8.90
N THR A 31 -11.55 9.78 8.44
CA THR A 31 -11.83 11.20 8.77
C THR A 31 -12.13 12.07 7.55
N HIS A 32 -11.38 11.90 6.47
CA HIS A 32 -11.42 12.78 5.28
C HIS A 32 -11.61 12.03 3.96
N ALA A 33 -11.56 10.70 3.97
CA ALA A 33 -11.60 9.86 2.75
C ALA A 33 -10.49 10.28 1.77
N GLU A 34 -9.27 10.43 2.29
CA GLU A 34 -8.08 10.80 1.53
C GLU A 34 -6.89 9.96 2.00
N ASP A 35 -5.91 9.77 1.13
CA ASP A 35 -4.68 9.05 1.48
C ASP A 35 -3.79 9.87 2.41
N SER A 36 -3.13 9.21 3.37
CA SER A 36 -2.07 9.85 4.14
C SER A 36 -0.82 10.08 3.30
N ASP A 37 0.05 11.00 3.72
CA ASP A 37 1.35 11.22 3.07
C ASP A 37 2.21 9.96 3.03
N ILE A 38 2.09 9.10 4.05
CA ILE A 38 2.80 7.82 4.10
C ILE A 38 2.25 6.86 3.06
N LEU A 39 0.92 6.74 2.95
CA LEU A 39 0.30 5.88 1.94
C LEU A 39 0.70 6.34 0.54
N ARG A 40 0.62 7.64 0.26
CA ARG A 40 1.09 8.23 -1.00
C ARG A 40 2.57 7.94 -1.24
N SER A 41 3.42 8.00 -0.23
CA SER A 41 4.85 7.69 -0.37
C SER A 41 5.12 6.21 -0.68
N VAL A 42 4.22 5.31 -0.24
CA VAL A 42 4.35 3.86 -0.46
C VAL A 42 3.81 3.48 -1.84
N THR A 43 2.71 4.09 -2.29
CA THR A 43 2.10 3.81 -3.61
C THR A 43 2.80 4.58 -4.73
N TYR A 44 3.24 5.82 -4.48
CA TYR A 44 3.99 6.61 -5.45
C TYR A 44 5.51 6.47 -5.24
N ASN A 45 6.21 5.92 -6.23
CA ASN A 45 7.67 5.90 -6.26
C ASN A 45 8.22 6.97 -7.21
N PRO A 46 8.87 8.03 -6.70
CA PRO A 46 9.38 9.12 -7.52
C PRO A 46 10.53 8.71 -8.45
N ASN A 47 11.14 7.54 -8.23
CA ASN A 47 12.22 7.01 -9.08
C ASN A 47 11.71 6.24 -10.30
N ILE A 48 10.39 6.19 -10.50
CA ILE A 48 9.77 5.52 -11.63
C ILE A 48 8.97 6.56 -12.39
N SER A 49 9.44 6.89 -13.59
CA SER A 49 8.64 7.70 -14.50
C SER A 49 7.56 6.85 -15.14
N TRP A 50 6.47 7.50 -15.55
CA TRP A 50 5.44 6.90 -16.39
C TRP A 50 6.07 6.27 -17.65
N ASP A 51 7.04 6.95 -18.25
CA ASP A 51 7.78 6.45 -19.42
C ASP A 51 8.54 5.15 -19.14
N ASP A 52 9.11 4.98 -17.93
CA ASP A 52 9.82 3.76 -17.51
C ASP A 52 8.88 2.56 -17.35
N LEU A 53 7.61 2.77 -16.97
CA LEU A 53 6.63 1.70 -16.77
C LEU A 53 5.91 1.30 -18.04
N HIS A 54 5.73 2.25 -18.96
CA HIS A 54 5.04 1.98 -20.23
C HIS A 54 6.00 1.75 -21.40
N GLY A 55 7.32 1.83 -21.17
CA GLY A 55 8.33 1.66 -22.21
C GLY A 55 8.18 2.71 -23.32
N TRP A 56 7.72 3.92 -22.98
CA TRP A 56 7.46 4.96 -23.98
C TRP A 56 8.76 5.50 -24.55
N THR A 57 8.74 5.77 -25.85
CA THR A 57 9.77 6.62 -26.47
C THR A 57 9.65 8.04 -25.91
N THR A 58 10.73 8.82 -25.92
CA THR A 58 10.75 10.25 -25.54
C THR A 58 9.74 11.14 -26.30
N ALA A 59 9.00 10.58 -27.28
CA ALA A 59 7.96 11.24 -28.06
C ALA A 59 6.52 10.87 -27.60
N GLY A 60 6.36 10.20 -26.46
CA GLY A 60 5.04 9.84 -25.92
C GLY A 60 4.33 8.76 -26.71
N ARG A 61 5.08 7.86 -27.35
CA ARG A 61 4.54 6.74 -28.14
C ARG A 61 5.01 5.41 -27.57
N PRO A 62 4.15 4.37 -27.56
CA PRO A 62 4.54 3.02 -27.20
C PRO A 62 5.76 2.59 -28.03
N ASN A 63 6.72 1.92 -27.41
CA ASN A 63 7.80 1.31 -28.16
C ASN A 63 7.22 0.25 -29.11
N PRO A 64 7.30 0.42 -30.44
CA PRO A 64 6.71 -0.53 -31.38
C PRO A 64 7.37 -1.91 -31.33
N ASP A 65 8.52 -2.04 -30.68
CA ASP A 65 9.27 -3.29 -30.53
C ASP A 65 8.98 -4.03 -29.21
N SER A 66 8.21 -3.43 -28.27
CA SER A 66 7.81 -4.13 -27.05
C SER A 66 6.60 -5.02 -27.33
N ASN A 67 6.84 -6.30 -27.65
CA ASN A 67 5.79 -7.32 -27.68
C ASN A 67 5.23 -7.67 -26.27
N ASP A 68 5.77 -7.04 -25.23
CA ASP A 68 5.38 -7.26 -23.85
C ASP A 68 4.11 -6.46 -23.54
N LEU A 69 2.95 -7.13 -23.63
CA LEU A 69 1.66 -6.59 -23.21
C LEU A 69 1.61 -6.29 -21.69
N VAL A 70 2.57 -6.82 -20.93
CA VAL A 70 2.69 -6.68 -19.48
C VAL A 70 4.15 -6.40 -19.11
N LEU A 71 4.42 -5.24 -18.51
CA LEU A 71 5.73 -4.90 -17.96
C LEU A 71 5.70 -5.04 -16.43
N ILE A 72 6.63 -5.82 -15.87
CA ILE A 72 6.77 -6.04 -14.42
C ILE A 72 8.13 -5.52 -13.93
N LYS A 73 8.13 -4.52 -13.03
CA LYS A 73 9.36 -4.00 -12.40
C LYS A 73 9.36 -4.27 -10.90
N LYS A 74 10.50 -4.72 -10.38
CA LYS A 74 10.69 -5.10 -8.97
C LYS A 74 11.68 -4.18 -8.26
N PHE A 75 11.36 -3.76 -7.05
CA PHE A 75 12.24 -2.92 -6.23
C PHE A 75 12.58 -3.58 -4.90
N ASP A 76 13.85 -3.49 -4.53
CA ASP A 76 14.31 -3.80 -3.19
C ASP A 76 14.15 -2.59 -2.26
N THR A 77 14.14 -2.86 -0.95
CA THR A 77 13.86 -1.87 0.09
C THR A 77 14.93 -0.78 0.25
N SER A 78 16.15 -1.00 -0.24
CA SER A 78 17.23 -0.01 -0.16
C SER A 78 16.98 1.19 -1.06
N GLN A 79 16.12 1.03 -2.07
CA GLN A 79 15.74 2.08 -3.02
C GLN A 79 14.53 2.91 -2.53
N LEU A 80 13.96 2.55 -1.36
CA LEU A 80 12.73 3.14 -0.81
C LEU A 80 13.01 4.11 0.34
N LEU A 81 14.12 4.85 0.27
CA LEU A 81 14.56 5.72 1.37
C LEU A 81 13.58 6.85 1.71
N HIS A 82 12.69 7.20 0.78
CA HIS A 82 11.63 8.18 0.97
C HIS A 82 10.50 7.68 1.89
N ILE A 83 10.36 6.37 2.06
CA ILE A 83 9.37 5.78 2.98
C ILE A 83 9.93 5.82 4.40
N PRO A 84 9.20 6.41 5.38
CA PRO A 84 9.69 6.52 6.74
C PRO A 84 9.70 5.16 7.47
N GLU A 85 10.64 5.00 8.40
CA GLU A 85 10.54 3.94 9.42
C GLU A 85 9.36 4.21 10.38
N PRO A 86 8.72 3.16 10.93
CA PRO A 86 9.03 1.74 10.77
C PRO A 86 8.41 1.09 9.50
N TYR A 87 7.59 1.81 8.74
CA TYR A 87 6.82 1.25 7.62
C TYR A 87 7.71 0.70 6.49
N ARG A 88 8.86 1.33 6.24
CA ARG A 88 9.82 0.85 5.25
C ARG A 88 10.36 -0.54 5.58
N SER A 89 10.61 -0.84 6.87
CA SER A 89 11.10 -2.15 7.30
C SER A 89 10.11 -3.28 7.10
N ASP A 90 8.80 -2.97 7.03
CA ASP A 90 7.77 -3.96 6.74
C ASP A 90 7.67 -4.27 5.24
N ILE A 91 8.16 -3.41 4.34
CA ILE A 91 8.10 -3.66 2.90
C ILE A 91 9.16 -4.70 2.53
N VAL A 92 8.78 -5.72 1.76
CA VAL A 92 9.71 -6.76 1.29
C VAL A 92 9.99 -6.64 -0.21
N LEU A 93 8.97 -6.25 -0.97
CA LEU A 93 9.00 -6.16 -2.42
C LEU A 93 7.92 -5.20 -2.90
N ILE A 94 8.23 -4.41 -3.93
CA ILE A 94 7.22 -3.72 -4.71
C ILE A 94 7.27 -4.24 -6.14
N GLU A 95 6.13 -4.67 -6.66
CA GLU A 95 5.93 -5.06 -8.07
C GLU A 95 5.03 -4.04 -8.76
N TYR A 96 5.56 -3.40 -9.79
CA TYR A 96 4.79 -2.52 -10.68
C TYR A 96 4.42 -3.30 -11.93
N GLU A 97 3.13 -3.39 -12.23
CA GLU A 97 2.56 -4.06 -13.39
C GLU A 97 1.86 -3.03 -14.26
N SER A 98 2.31 -2.86 -15.51
CA SER A 98 1.60 -2.08 -16.52
C SER A 98 1.04 -3.02 -17.56
N VAL A 99 -0.27 -2.94 -17.82
CA VAL A 99 -0.95 -3.68 -18.88
C VAL A 99 -1.39 -2.70 -19.96
N TYR A 100 -1.01 -2.98 -21.20
CA TYR A 100 -1.40 -2.19 -22.35
C TYR A 100 -2.52 -2.89 -23.13
N ASP A 101 -3.73 -2.33 -23.09
CA ASP A 101 -4.82 -2.70 -24.00
C ASP A 101 -5.36 -1.45 -24.69
N THR A 102 -5.27 -1.46 -26.02
CA THR A 102 -6.01 -0.59 -26.97
C THR A 102 -6.28 0.86 -26.55
N HIS A 103 -5.25 1.58 -26.09
CA HIS A 103 -5.18 3.04 -25.82
C HIS A 103 -5.40 3.49 -24.36
N ILE A 104 -5.60 2.59 -23.40
CA ILE A 104 -5.65 2.96 -21.97
C ILE A 104 -4.55 2.18 -21.23
N GLY A 105 -3.64 2.91 -20.58
CA GLY A 105 -2.64 2.30 -19.71
C GLY A 105 -3.27 1.94 -18.38
N ASN A 106 -3.29 0.64 -18.05
CA ASN A 106 -3.65 0.16 -16.72
C ASN A 106 -2.38 -0.04 -15.91
N MET A 107 -2.34 0.53 -14.71
CA MET A 107 -1.24 0.41 -13.77
C MET A 107 -1.70 -0.29 -12.50
N LYS A 108 -0.85 -1.17 -12.01
CA LYS A 108 -1.10 -1.89 -10.76
C LYS A 108 0.19 -2.02 -9.98
N ASP A 109 0.16 -1.50 -8.77
CA ASP A 109 1.29 -1.51 -7.85
C ASP A 109 0.97 -2.49 -6.72
N THR A 110 1.82 -3.50 -6.53
CA THR A 110 1.67 -4.45 -5.43
C THR A 110 2.84 -4.30 -4.47
N ILE A 111 2.56 -3.76 -3.29
CA ILE A 111 3.50 -3.64 -2.17
C ILE A 111 3.31 -4.84 -1.24
N TYR A 112 4.29 -5.73 -1.20
CA TYR A 112 4.31 -6.88 -0.30
C TYR A 112 4.87 -6.49 1.06
N LEU A 113 4.14 -6.85 2.12
CA LEU A 113 4.45 -6.51 3.49
C LEU A 113 4.76 -7.74 4.32
N GLN A 114 5.69 -7.60 5.25
CA GLN A 114 6.03 -8.56 6.29
C GLN A 114 5.94 -7.87 7.65
N ASN A 115 5.36 -8.57 8.63
CA ASN A 115 5.14 -8.09 10.00
C ASN A 115 4.15 -6.92 10.14
N ALA A 116 3.73 -6.24 9.08
CA ALA A 116 2.76 -5.15 9.13
C ALA A 116 1.42 -5.54 9.76
N THR A 117 0.85 -4.63 10.55
CA THR A 117 -0.51 -4.78 11.11
C THR A 117 -1.38 -3.57 10.81
N LEU A 118 -2.69 -3.78 10.70
CA LEU A 118 -3.71 -2.74 10.54
C LEU A 118 -4.86 -3.05 11.50
N TYR A 119 -5.19 -2.11 12.39
CA TYR A 119 -6.11 -2.31 13.51
C TYR A 119 -5.73 -3.52 14.39
N GLY A 120 -4.41 -3.75 14.56
CA GLY A 120 -3.86 -4.89 15.29
C GLY A 120 -4.04 -6.25 14.61
N LEU A 121 -4.42 -6.28 13.32
CA LEU A 121 -4.54 -7.51 12.53
C LEU A 121 -3.47 -7.54 11.43
N PRO A 122 -2.85 -8.70 11.15
CA PRO A 122 -1.79 -8.76 10.14
C PRO A 122 -2.28 -8.41 8.74
N ILE A 123 -1.47 -7.67 7.98
CA ILE A 123 -1.68 -7.38 6.56
C ILE A 123 -0.51 -7.92 5.73
N THR A 124 -0.80 -8.36 4.52
CA THR A 124 0.17 -9.07 3.66
C THR A 124 0.58 -8.27 2.44
N LYS A 125 -0.29 -7.40 1.94
CA LYS A 125 0.02 -6.51 0.82
C LYS A 125 -0.95 -5.35 0.71
N ILE A 126 -0.48 -4.30 0.06
CA ILE A 126 -1.28 -3.19 -0.46
C ILE A 126 -1.23 -3.30 -1.98
N VAL A 127 -2.39 -3.18 -2.63
CA VAL A 127 -2.50 -3.12 -4.08
C VAL A 127 -3.12 -1.78 -4.44
N ASP A 128 -2.44 -0.98 -5.24
CA ASP A 128 -2.98 0.22 -5.84
C ASP A 128 -3.24 -0.06 -7.32
N TYR A 129 -4.41 0.31 -7.81
CA TYR A 129 -4.81 0.13 -9.20
C TYR A 129 -5.32 1.46 -9.74
N GLY A 130 -4.82 1.85 -10.91
CA GLY A 130 -5.31 3.00 -11.64
C GLY A 130 -5.29 2.73 -13.13
N ALA A 131 -6.28 3.26 -13.83
CA ALA A 131 -6.29 3.30 -15.28
C ALA A 131 -6.50 4.74 -15.75
N GLU A 132 -5.95 5.07 -16.92
CA GLU A 132 -6.14 6.40 -17.48
C GLU A 132 -7.63 6.68 -17.74
N GLY A 133 -8.20 7.63 -16.98
CA GLY A 133 -9.61 7.99 -17.09
C GLY A 133 -10.58 7.04 -16.39
N GLU A 134 -10.11 6.14 -15.53
CA GLU A 134 -10.96 5.34 -14.64
C GLU A 134 -10.62 5.55 -13.17
N GLU A 135 -11.53 5.03 -12.34
CA GLU A 135 -11.46 5.08 -10.89
C GLU A 135 -10.19 4.42 -10.32
N MET A 136 -9.45 5.17 -9.51
CA MET A 136 -8.32 4.63 -8.77
C MET A 136 -8.81 3.90 -7.52
N HIS A 137 -8.23 2.72 -7.27
CA HIS A 137 -8.60 1.92 -6.12
C HIS A 137 -7.38 1.38 -5.38
N THR A 138 -7.38 1.56 -4.06
CA THR A 138 -6.39 0.97 -3.16
C THR A 138 -7.03 -0.16 -2.36
N THR A 139 -6.39 -1.32 -2.32
CA THR A 139 -6.85 -2.51 -1.58
C THR A 139 -5.77 -3.01 -0.63
N VAL A 140 -6.06 -3.03 0.67
CA VAL A 140 -5.21 -3.65 1.69
C VAL A 140 -5.70 -5.07 1.97
N TYR A 141 -4.81 -6.05 1.87
CA TYR A 141 -5.11 -7.45 2.12
C TYR A 141 -4.69 -7.85 3.53
N PHE A 142 -5.65 -8.33 4.31
CA PHE A 142 -5.36 -8.92 5.61
C PHE A 142 -4.86 -10.36 5.46
N ASP A 143 -4.06 -10.82 6.40
CA ASP A 143 -3.86 -12.26 6.57
C ASP A 143 -5.17 -12.92 7.05
N LYS A 144 -5.21 -14.25 7.03
CA LYS A 144 -6.36 -15.04 7.45
C LYS A 144 -6.80 -14.63 8.86
N MET A 145 -8.09 -14.33 9.00
CA MET A 145 -8.68 -13.94 10.27
C MET A 145 -9.94 -14.74 10.59
N SER A 146 -10.29 -14.77 11.87
CA SER A 146 -11.54 -15.33 12.36
C SER A 146 -12.73 -14.42 12.04
N ASN A 147 -13.94 -15.00 11.99
CA ASN A 147 -15.17 -14.22 11.86
C ASN A 147 -15.37 -13.21 13.01
N THR A 148 -14.83 -13.49 14.21
CA THR A 148 -14.89 -12.55 15.33
C THR A 148 -14.03 -11.31 15.07
N GLN A 149 -12.81 -11.51 14.56
CA GLN A 149 -11.93 -10.41 14.15
C GLN A 149 -12.58 -9.58 13.03
N TYR A 150 -13.13 -10.22 12.00
CA TYR A 150 -13.85 -9.53 10.92
C TYR A 150 -15.05 -8.71 11.43
N ARG A 151 -15.86 -9.27 12.34
CA ARG A 151 -16.97 -8.53 12.95
C ARG A 151 -16.50 -7.32 13.78
N ASN A 152 -15.32 -7.39 14.38
CA ASN A 152 -14.74 -6.25 15.10
C ASN A 152 -14.22 -5.19 14.14
N LEU A 153 -13.58 -5.58 13.03
CA LEU A 153 -13.18 -4.65 11.96
C LEU A 153 -14.36 -3.85 11.43
N LYS A 154 -15.50 -4.49 11.15
CA LYS A 154 -16.72 -3.81 10.65
C LYS A 154 -17.31 -2.77 11.62
N LYS A 155 -16.84 -2.69 12.86
CA LYS A 155 -17.26 -1.65 13.81
C LYS A 155 -16.51 -0.32 13.60
N ILE A 156 -15.37 -0.36 12.90
CA ILE A 156 -14.62 0.85 12.55
C ILE A 156 -15.44 1.62 11.51
N LYS A 157 -15.65 2.91 11.76
CA LYS A 157 -16.45 3.78 10.91
C LYS A 157 -15.55 4.43 9.87
N LEU A 158 -15.62 3.92 8.65
CA LEU A 158 -14.97 4.51 7.49
C LEU A 158 -15.86 5.60 6.91
N LYS A 159 -15.27 6.68 6.42
CA LYS A 159 -16.01 7.80 5.84
C LYS A 159 -16.33 7.53 4.38
N TYR A 160 -17.49 8.03 4.00
CA TYR A 160 -17.91 8.19 2.62
C TYR A 160 -17.93 9.69 2.33
N ARG A 161 -17.33 10.09 1.22
CA ARG A 161 -17.37 11.46 0.73
C ARG A 161 -18.06 11.45 -0.61
N ASN A 162 -19.23 12.07 -0.68
CA ASN A 162 -19.89 12.32 -1.95
C ASN A 162 -19.26 13.58 -2.55
N ASP A 163 -18.54 13.44 -3.65
CA ASP A 163 -17.99 14.59 -4.38
C ASP A 163 -18.89 14.84 -5.59
N ASP A 164 -19.41 16.07 -5.70
CA ASP A 164 -20.39 16.48 -6.73
C ASP A 164 -19.87 16.34 -8.18
N TRP A 165 -18.59 16.01 -8.35
CA TRP A 165 -17.88 15.96 -9.63
C TRP A 165 -17.72 14.54 -10.19
N CYS A 166 -17.95 13.50 -9.37
CA CYS A 166 -17.71 12.10 -9.75
C CYS A 166 -18.85 11.20 -9.22
N ASP A 167 -19.53 10.50 -10.13
CA ASP A 167 -20.63 9.57 -9.82
C ASP A 167 -20.08 8.36 -9.05
N GLY A 168 -20.09 8.41 -7.72
CA GLY A 168 -19.65 7.30 -6.88
C GLY A 168 -19.08 7.71 -5.54
N GLY A 169 -18.46 8.90 -5.46
CA GLY A 169 -17.81 9.41 -4.25
C GLY A 169 -16.62 8.54 -3.77
N HIS A 170 -15.86 9.05 -2.80
CA HIS A 170 -14.80 8.27 -2.18
C HIS A 170 -15.37 7.34 -1.11
N GLN A 171 -15.10 6.03 -1.22
CA GLN A 171 -15.61 5.02 -0.30
C GLN A 171 -14.53 4.07 0.20
N ALA A 172 -14.28 4.08 1.51
CA ALA A 172 -13.53 3.02 2.18
C ALA A 172 -14.48 1.99 2.80
N GLU A 173 -14.22 0.70 2.61
CA GLU A 173 -14.97 -0.37 3.26
C GLU A 173 -14.19 -1.67 3.46
N PHE A 174 -14.51 -2.37 4.55
CA PHE A 174 -14.07 -3.76 4.72
C PHE A 174 -14.99 -4.71 3.95
N ARG A 175 -14.38 -5.50 3.07
CA ARG A 175 -15.02 -6.54 2.26
C ARG A 175 -14.52 -7.92 2.69
N LYS A 176 -15.34 -8.95 2.45
CA LYS A 176 -14.93 -10.35 2.55
C LYS A 176 -15.39 -11.08 1.29
N ASP A 177 -14.46 -11.69 0.57
CA ASP A 177 -14.77 -12.39 -0.67
C ASP A 177 -15.31 -13.82 -0.45
N LYS A 178 -15.62 -14.51 -1.55
CA LYS A 178 -16.11 -15.90 -1.55
C LYS A 178 -15.09 -16.91 -1.01
N TYR A 179 -13.81 -16.56 -0.95
CA TYR A 179 -12.72 -17.37 -0.41
C TYR A 179 -12.39 -17.02 1.05
N ASN A 180 -13.18 -16.15 1.70
CA ASN A 180 -12.95 -15.60 3.03
C ASN A 180 -11.71 -14.68 3.15
N GLN A 181 -11.17 -14.20 2.03
CA GLN A 181 -10.17 -13.14 2.06
C GLN A 181 -10.85 -11.85 2.51
N VAL A 182 -10.28 -11.21 3.53
CA VAL A 182 -10.74 -9.92 4.03
C VAL A 182 -9.83 -8.83 3.46
N THR A 183 -10.45 -7.75 2.98
CA THR A 183 -9.75 -6.58 2.46
C THR A 183 -10.32 -5.30 3.03
N LEU A 184 -9.48 -4.28 3.17
CA LEU A 184 -9.92 -2.89 3.25
C LEU A 184 -9.76 -2.30 1.85
N PHE A 185 -10.88 -1.96 1.23
CA PHE A 185 -10.93 -1.39 -0.11
C PHE A 185 -11.22 0.09 0.00
N PHE A 186 -10.52 0.91 -0.79
CA PHE A 186 -10.78 2.31 -0.96
C PHE A 186 -10.94 2.63 -2.43
N SER A 187 -12.06 3.27 -2.76
CA SER A 187 -12.40 3.80 -4.07
C SER A 187 -12.17 5.30 -4.06
N GLN A 188 -11.35 5.81 -4.98
CA GLN A 188 -11.25 7.23 -5.25
C GLN A 188 -12.15 7.53 -6.44
N GLY A 189 -13.43 7.79 -6.16
CA GLY A 189 -14.43 8.04 -7.19
C GLY A 189 -14.05 9.22 -8.07
N CYS A 190 -13.55 8.93 -9.27
CA CYS A 190 -13.48 9.67 -10.54
C CYS A 190 -12.91 8.70 -11.58
#